data_AF-A0A418Y2V5-F1
#
_entry.id   AF-A0A418Y2V5-F1
#
_cell.length_a   1.000
_cell.length_b   1.000
_cell.length_c   1.000
_cell.angle_alpha   90.00
_cell.angle_beta   90.00
_cell.angle_gamma   90.00
#
_symmetry.space_group_name_H-M   'P 1'
#
loop_
_entity.id
_entity.type
_entity.pdbx_description
1 polymer ?
#
loop_
_entity_poly.entity_id
_entity_poly.type
_entity_poly.pdbx_seq_one_letter_code
_entity_poly.pdbx_strand_id
1 'polypeptide(L)'
;MNSHLQSRRISAVWQQGMARRRFLKLGLFGVAGVAAVAAGGFALLRRSPLDDQPVPPWATGLSAAEFHLFERARQALLPVTGTALVHSDKVPVVQNVQQTLSYLDPVTRKELGTGLGLFDNAAVFSHGCRFVDLDDAQACEFFDRWGEGSVIQRTLATVIKQLVYSAYWQEEATWAPVEFDGPVSDRWGLPYLGNAPMPESPNMASTLSEGDNA
;
A
#
# COMPACT_ATOMS: atom_id res chain seq x y z
N MET A 1 -67.40 -5.46 -39.75
CA MET A 1 -66.60 -6.55 -39.15
C MET A 1 -65.17 -6.08 -38.83
N ASN A 2 -64.98 -4.98 -38.08
CA ASN A 2 -63.63 -4.39 -37.83
C ASN A 2 -63.35 -4.00 -36.36
N SER A 3 -64.33 -4.11 -35.45
CA SER A 3 -64.19 -3.61 -34.06
C SER A 3 -63.38 -4.56 -33.16
N HIS A 4 -63.50 -5.88 -33.33
CA HIS A 4 -62.82 -6.87 -32.49
C HIS A 4 -61.30 -6.99 -32.74
N LEU A 5 -60.80 -6.53 -33.89
CA LEU A 5 -59.36 -6.54 -34.21
C LEU A 5 -58.66 -5.31 -33.62
N GLN A 6 -59.33 -4.17 -33.51
CA GLN A 6 -58.79 -2.97 -32.87
C GLN A 6 -58.69 -3.13 -31.34
N SER A 7 -59.69 -3.74 -30.70
CA SER A 7 -59.66 -3.95 -29.24
C SER A 7 -58.52 -4.86 -28.80
N ARG A 8 -58.25 -5.95 -29.53
CA ARG A 8 -57.13 -6.86 -29.23
C ARG A 8 -55.76 -6.20 -29.37
N ARG A 9 -55.59 -5.30 -30.35
CA ARG A 9 -54.33 -4.55 -30.53
C ARG A 9 -54.08 -3.56 -29.40
N ILE A 10 -55.13 -2.89 -28.91
CA ILE A 10 -54.99 -1.96 -27.80
C ILE A 10 -54.59 -2.72 -26.54
N SER A 11 -55.29 -3.79 -26.17
CA SER A 11 -54.98 -4.59 -24.96
C SER A 11 -53.54 -5.09 -24.91
N ALA A 12 -52.98 -5.51 -26.06
CA ALA A 12 -51.60 -5.99 -26.15
C ALA A 12 -50.56 -4.90 -25.86
N VAL A 13 -50.78 -3.67 -26.33
CA VAL A 13 -49.87 -2.53 -26.11
C VAL A 13 -49.84 -2.12 -24.63
N TRP A 14 -51.00 -2.13 -23.97
CA TRP A 14 -51.10 -1.83 -22.52
C TRP A 14 -50.42 -2.90 -21.65
N GLN A 15 -50.57 -4.19 -22.01
CA GLN A 15 -49.87 -5.28 -21.31
C GLN A 15 -48.35 -5.20 -21.49
N GLN A 16 -47.87 -4.86 -22.69
CA GLN A 16 -46.44 -4.71 -22.98
C GLN A 16 -45.81 -3.54 -22.22
N GLY A 17 -46.53 -2.41 -22.06
CA GLY A 17 -46.08 -1.26 -21.28
C GLY A 17 -45.96 -1.53 -19.77
N MET A 18 -46.91 -2.29 -19.20
CA MET A 18 -46.90 -2.71 -17.80
C MET A 18 -45.78 -3.72 -17.49
N ALA A 19 -45.54 -4.68 -18.41
CA ALA A 19 -44.46 -5.66 -18.28
C ALA A 19 -43.07 -5.01 -18.30
N ARG A 20 -42.83 -4.05 -19.22
CA ARG A 20 -41.57 -3.29 -19.29
C ARG A 20 -41.28 -2.48 -18.03
N ARG A 21 -42.29 -1.83 -17.44
CA ARG A 21 -42.14 -1.07 -16.19
C ARG A 21 -41.87 -1.97 -14.98
N ARG A 22 -42.50 -3.14 -14.91
CA ARG A 22 -42.18 -4.13 -13.86
C ARG A 22 -40.79 -4.71 -14.02
N PHE A 23 -40.36 -5.03 -15.24
CA PHE A 23 -39.02 -5.54 -15.52
C PHE A 23 -37.92 -4.51 -15.20
N LEU A 24 -38.10 -3.25 -15.60
CA LEU A 24 -37.16 -2.18 -15.26
C LEU A 24 -37.09 -1.90 -13.76
N LYS A 25 -38.22 -1.95 -13.04
CA LYS A 25 -38.24 -1.82 -11.59
C LYS A 25 -37.54 -3.00 -10.91
N LEU A 26 -37.85 -4.24 -11.31
CA LEU A 26 -37.18 -5.44 -10.80
C LEU A 26 -35.67 -5.46 -11.10
N GLY A 27 -35.26 -5.00 -12.27
CA GLY A 27 -33.84 -4.83 -12.62
C GLY A 27 -33.14 -3.78 -11.78
N LEU A 28 -33.79 -2.63 -11.54
CA LEU A 28 -33.22 -1.56 -10.72
C LEU A 28 -33.12 -1.95 -9.23
N PHE A 29 -34.13 -2.64 -8.68
CA PHE A 29 -34.10 -3.17 -7.32
C PHE A 29 -33.14 -4.37 -7.17
N GLY A 30 -32.99 -5.19 -8.20
CA GLY A 30 -32.03 -6.30 -8.21
C GLY A 30 -30.58 -5.83 -8.19
N VAL A 31 -30.24 -4.83 -9.01
CA VAL A 31 -28.88 -4.26 -9.08
C VAL A 31 -28.55 -3.45 -7.81
N ALA A 32 -29.50 -2.67 -7.29
CA ALA A 32 -29.29 -1.94 -6.04
C ALA A 32 -29.15 -2.88 -4.82
N GLY A 33 -29.89 -3.98 -4.78
CA GLY A 33 -29.79 -4.99 -3.73
C GLY A 33 -28.44 -5.71 -3.72
N VAL A 34 -27.92 -6.11 -4.89
CA VAL A 34 -26.60 -6.75 -5.01
C VAL A 34 -25.48 -5.79 -4.61
N ALA A 35 -25.55 -4.52 -5.01
CA ALA A 35 -24.57 -3.51 -4.61
C ALA A 35 -24.58 -3.24 -3.09
N ALA A 36 -25.75 -3.19 -2.46
CA ALA A 36 -25.87 -3.02 -1.02
C ALA A 36 -25.34 -4.23 -0.23
N VAL A 37 -25.58 -5.45 -0.70
CA VAL A 37 -25.04 -6.68 -0.10
C VAL A 37 -23.52 -6.76 -0.28
N ALA A 38 -22.99 -6.40 -1.46
CA ALA A 38 -21.55 -6.37 -1.70
C ALA A 38 -20.83 -5.31 -0.84
N ALA A 39 -21.38 -4.09 -0.74
CA ALA A 39 -20.84 -3.02 0.09
C ALA A 39 -20.93 -3.34 1.59
N GLY A 40 -22.07 -3.90 2.03
CA GLY A 40 -22.25 -4.36 3.41
C GLY A 40 -21.33 -5.52 3.78
N GLY A 41 -21.12 -6.46 2.85
CA GLY A 41 -20.18 -7.57 3.01
C GLY A 41 -18.73 -7.08 3.16
N PHE A 42 -18.29 -6.17 2.28
CA PHE A 42 -16.95 -5.58 2.38
C PHE A 42 -16.75 -4.83 3.71
N ALA A 43 -17.74 -4.03 4.13
CA ALA A 43 -17.66 -3.30 5.40
C ALA A 43 -17.57 -4.23 6.62
N LEU A 44 -18.17 -5.41 6.57
CA LEU A 44 -18.05 -6.42 7.62
C LEU A 44 -16.68 -7.11 7.60
N LEU A 45 -16.22 -7.55 6.42
CA LEU A 45 -14.93 -8.25 6.27
C LEU A 45 -13.72 -7.33 6.53
N ARG A 46 -13.87 -6.03 6.31
CA ARG A 46 -12.82 -5.04 6.60
C ARG A 46 -12.65 -4.79 8.10
N ARG A 47 -13.62 -5.12 8.96
CA ARG A 47 -13.48 -4.84 10.40
C ARG A 47 -12.33 -5.65 10.97
N SER A 48 -11.40 -4.94 11.62
CA SER A 48 -10.29 -5.56 12.33
C SER A 48 -10.46 -5.36 13.83
N PRO A 49 -10.11 -6.36 14.67
CA PRO A 49 -9.98 -6.16 16.11
C PRO A 49 -8.95 -5.07 16.48
N LEU A 50 -8.04 -4.73 15.57
CA LEU A 50 -7.01 -3.69 15.77
C LEU A 50 -7.57 -2.27 15.59
N ASP A 51 -8.76 -2.09 15.02
CA ASP A 51 -9.35 -0.76 14.84
C ASP A 51 -9.64 -0.04 16.17
N ASP A 52 -9.91 -0.81 17.22
CA ASP A 52 -10.18 -0.32 18.57
C ASP A 52 -8.95 -0.37 19.49
N GLN A 53 -7.81 -0.87 19.01
CA GLN A 53 -6.61 -0.99 19.84
C GLN A 53 -5.87 0.35 19.94
N PRO A 54 -5.45 0.75 21.16
CA PRO A 54 -4.67 1.96 21.33
C PRO A 54 -3.26 1.77 20.78
N VAL A 55 -2.78 2.78 20.07
CA VAL A 55 -1.38 2.86 19.65
C VAL A 55 -0.50 3.45 20.76
N PRO A 56 0.80 3.11 20.80
CA PRO A 56 1.72 3.68 21.77
C PRO A 56 1.79 5.21 21.70
N PRO A 57 2.02 5.92 22.82
CA PRO A 57 2.04 7.39 22.85
C PRO A 57 3.09 8.05 21.93
N TRP A 58 4.15 7.33 21.56
CA TRP A 58 5.19 7.84 20.66
C TRP A 58 4.78 7.83 19.18
N ALA A 59 3.73 7.10 18.81
CA ALA A 59 3.29 6.90 17.43
C ALA A 59 2.43 8.09 16.92
N THR A 60 2.93 9.32 17.09
CA THR A 60 2.18 10.55 16.78
C THR A 60 2.19 10.93 15.29
N GLY A 61 3.12 10.40 14.51
CA GLY A 61 3.27 10.67 13.06
C GLY A 61 2.60 9.63 12.16
N LEU A 62 1.99 8.60 12.75
CA LEU A 62 1.24 7.56 12.06
C LEU A 62 -0.22 7.60 12.51
N SER A 63 -1.14 7.34 11.57
CA SER A 63 -2.49 6.94 11.96
C SER A 63 -2.46 5.55 12.62
N ALA A 64 -3.51 5.22 13.38
CA ALA A 64 -3.61 3.90 14.02
C ALA A 64 -3.52 2.75 12.99
N ALA A 65 -4.19 2.90 11.84
CA ALA A 65 -4.14 1.91 10.77
C ALA A 65 -2.73 1.73 10.19
N GLU A 66 -1.98 2.82 9.99
CA GLU A 66 -0.61 2.75 9.50
C GLU A 66 0.33 2.12 10.53
N PHE A 67 0.16 2.44 11.81
CA PHE A 67 0.91 1.81 12.89
C PHE A 67 0.73 0.29 12.87
N HIS A 68 -0.52 -0.18 12.85
CA HIS A 68 -0.81 -1.62 12.83
C HIS A 68 -0.33 -2.29 11.55
N LEU A 69 -0.42 -1.61 10.39
CA LEU A 69 0.14 -2.11 9.14
C LEU A 69 1.66 -2.31 9.24
N PHE A 70 2.40 -1.32 9.74
CA PHE A 70 3.85 -1.43 9.85
C PHE A 70 4.28 -2.41 10.95
N GLU A 71 3.52 -2.53 12.02
CA GLU A 71 3.75 -3.55 13.04
C GLU A 71 3.54 -4.96 12.49
N ARG A 72 2.48 -5.18 11.70
CA ARG A 72 2.27 -6.47 11.01
C ARG A 72 3.34 -6.73 9.96
N ALA A 73 3.70 -5.72 9.16
CA ALA A 73 4.74 -5.83 8.14
C ALA A 73 6.10 -6.14 8.76
N ARG A 74 6.44 -5.56 9.92
CA ARG A 74 7.64 -5.89 10.69
C ARG A 74 7.70 -7.38 11.02
N GLN A 75 6.60 -7.94 11.51
CA GLN A 75 6.52 -9.36 11.88
C GLN A 75 6.64 -10.27 10.64
N ALA A 76 5.95 -9.92 9.55
CA ALA A 76 5.94 -10.71 8.32
C ALA A 76 7.25 -10.67 7.52
N LEU A 77 7.89 -9.50 7.44
CA LEU A 77 9.07 -9.28 6.60
C LEU A 77 10.38 -9.59 7.33
N LEU A 78 10.38 -9.61 8.67
CA LEU A 78 11.54 -9.91 9.50
C LEU A 78 11.30 -11.17 10.38
N PRO A 79 11.02 -12.35 9.80
CA PRO A 79 10.82 -13.59 10.54
C PRO A 79 12.17 -14.17 11.00
N VAL A 80 12.85 -13.47 11.90
CA VAL A 80 14.22 -13.80 12.34
C VAL A 80 14.29 -14.87 13.44
N THR A 81 13.15 -15.41 13.85
CA THR A 81 13.06 -16.45 14.88
C THR A 81 13.88 -17.68 14.49
N GLY A 82 14.78 -18.10 15.40
CA GLY A 82 15.66 -19.25 15.17
C GLY A 82 16.94 -18.93 14.37
N THR A 83 17.16 -17.65 14.04
CA THR A 83 18.42 -17.17 13.43
C THR A 83 19.30 -16.46 14.46
N ALA A 84 20.52 -16.11 14.08
CA ALA A 84 21.41 -15.28 14.91
C ALA A 84 21.06 -13.77 14.86
N LEU A 85 20.12 -13.36 14.00
CA LEU A 85 19.73 -11.97 13.84
C LEU A 85 18.95 -11.47 15.07
N VAL A 86 19.10 -10.18 15.38
CA VAL A 86 18.38 -9.55 16.49
C VAL A 86 16.88 -9.57 16.22
N HIS A 87 16.09 -10.01 17.19
CA HIS A 87 14.64 -9.98 17.04
C HIS A 87 14.13 -8.55 16.80
N SER A 88 13.24 -8.40 15.82
CA SER A 88 12.74 -7.08 15.41
C SER A 88 11.87 -6.39 16.47
N ASP A 89 11.53 -7.05 17.58
CA ASP A 89 10.89 -6.46 18.77
C ASP A 89 11.89 -5.76 19.71
N LYS A 90 13.20 -5.98 19.54
CA LYS A 90 14.27 -5.36 20.34
C LYS A 90 14.82 -4.08 19.73
N VAL A 91 14.34 -3.71 18.55
CA VAL A 91 14.77 -2.53 17.81
C VAL A 91 13.56 -1.69 17.38
N PRO A 92 13.67 -0.36 17.31
CA PRO A 92 12.53 0.55 17.13
C PRO A 92 12.04 0.65 15.66
N VAL A 93 11.79 -0.47 14.98
CA VAL A 93 11.50 -0.51 13.53
C VAL A 93 10.33 0.41 13.13
N VAL A 94 9.18 0.34 13.80
CA VAL A 94 8.01 1.15 13.42
C VAL A 94 8.21 2.64 13.73
N GLN A 95 8.94 2.95 14.81
CA GLN A 95 9.32 4.33 15.14
C GLN A 95 10.28 4.91 14.10
N ASN A 96 11.20 4.09 13.62
CA ASN A 96 12.13 4.43 12.55
C ASN A 96 11.41 4.70 11.22
N VAL A 97 10.44 3.84 10.86
CA VAL A 97 9.56 4.11 9.71
C VAL A 97 8.82 5.44 9.89
N GLN A 98 8.23 5.71 11.05
CA GLN A 98 7.59 6.99 11.33
C GLN A 98 8.55 8.17 11.11
N GLN A 99 9.78 8.05 11.60
CA GLN A 99 10.79 9.09 11.41
C GLN A 99 11.12 9.31 9.93
N THR A 100 11.31 8.24 9.15
CA THR A 100 11.52 8.34 7.69
C THR A 100 10.36 9.04 7.00
N LEU A 101 9.12 8.70 7.37
CA LEU A 101 7.92 9.31 6.79
C LEU A 101 7.75 10.79 7.18
N SER A 102 8.34 11.23 8.30
CA SER A 102 8.27 12.62 8.73
C SER A 102 9.01 13.59 7.80
N TYR A 103 9.94 13.10 6.98
CA TYR A 103 10.66 13.91 5.99
C TYR A 103 9.90 14.12 4.68
N LEU A 104 8.77 13.42 4.48
CA LEU A 104 7.95 13.59 3.27
C LEU A 104 7.17 14.89 3.34
N ASP A 105 6.99 15.54 2.20
CA ASP A 105 6.07 16.67 2.11
C ASP A 105 4.61 16.19 2.38
N PRO A 106 3.72 17.10 2.80
CA PRO A 106 2.36 16.71 3.20
C PRO A 106 1.54 16.03 2.11
N VAL A 107 1.75 16.35 0.83
CA VAL A 107 1.00 15.77 -0.29
C VAL A 107 1.46 14.34 -0.49
N THR A 108 2.77 14.13 -0.63
CA THR A 108 3.35 12.78 -0.78
C THR A 108 3.01 11.89 0.42
N ARG A 109 3.06 12.43 1.65
CA ARG A 109 2.70 11.69 2.87
C ARG A 109 1.26 11.20 2.86
N LYS A 110 0.32 12.03 2.37
CA LYS A 110 -1.10 11.70 2.26
C LYS A 110 -1.36 10.66 1.16
N GLU A 111 -0.73 10.82 -0.01
CA GLU A 111 -0.84 9.86 -1.10
C GLU A 111 -0.29 8.48 -0.70
N LEU A 112 0.85 8.45 -0.02
CA LEU A 112 1.39 7.23 0.55
C LEU A 112 0.42 6.58 1.54
N GLY A 113 -0.13 7.34 2.48
CA GLY A 113 -1.12 6.82 3.43
C GLY A 113 -2.36 6.21 2.75
N THR A 114 -2.79 6.81 1.63
CA THR A 114 -3.87 6.24 0.81
C THR A 114 -3.45 4.90 0.17
N GLY A 115 -2.22 4.81 -0.34
CA GLY A 115 -1.64 3.58 -0.87
C GLY A 115 -1.48 2.48 0.17
N LEU A 116 -1.03 2.82 1.39
CA LEU A 116 -0.94 1.88 2.52
C LEU A 116 -2.33 1.36 2.91
N GLY A 117 -3.33 2.25 2.96
CA GLY A 117 -4.72 1.86 3.18
C GLY A 117 -5.24 0.92 2.10
N LEU A 118 -4.89 1.13 0.83
CA LEU A 118 -5.24 0.21 -0.25
C LEU A 118 -4.59 -1.16 -0.06
N PHE A 119 -3.28 -1.20 0.22
CA PHE A 119 -2.53 -2.43 0.47
C PHE A 119 -3.20 -3.28 1.55
N ASP A 120 -3.48 -2.67 2.69
CA ASP A 120 -4.06 -3.34 3.84
C ASP A 120 -5.43 -3.97 3.54
N ASN A 121 -6.24 -3.27 2.77
CA ASN A 121 -7.60 -3.68 2.46
C ASN A 121 -7.69 -4.66 1.31
N ALA A 122 -6.66 -4.76 0.49
CA ALA A 122 -6.70 -5.65 -0.64
C ALA A 122 -6.65 -7.13 -0.24
N ALA A 123 -6.12 -7.44 0.95
CA ALA A 123 -6.21 -8.78 1.53
C ALA A 123 -7.66 -9.24 1.74
N VAL A 124 -8.63 -8.33 1.90
CA VAL A 124 -10.04 -8.68 2.08
C VAL A 124 -10.57 -9.48 0.89
N PHE A 125 -10.08 -9.20 -0.32
CA PHE A 125 -10.52 -9.89 -1.53
C PHE A 125 -10.00 -11.33 -1.65
N SER A 126 -8.87 -11.67 -1.02
CA SER A 126 -8.28 -13.01 -1.08
C SER A 126 -8.40 -13.81 0.21
N HIS A 127 -8.47 -13.15 1.37
CA HIS A 127 -8.47 -13.78 2.70
C HIS A 127 -9.72 -13.46 3.53
N GLY A 128 -10.58 -12.53 3.09
CA GLY A 128 -11.78 -12.15 3.84
C GLY A 128 -11.51 -11.31 5.10
N CYS A 129 -10.27 -10.88 5.32
CA CYS A 129 -9.85 -9.97 6.37
C CYS A 129 -8.77 -9.01 5.85
N ARG A 130 -8.40 -8.00 6.64
CA ARG A 130 -7.32 -7.07 6.28
C ARG A 130 -5.95 -7.73 6.42
N PHE A 131 -4.94 -7.13 5.80
CA PHE A 131 -3.56 -7.60 5.86
C PHE A 131 -3.07 -7.67 7.32
N VAL A 132 -3.41 -6.65 8.12
CA VAL A 132 -3.09 -6.59 9.55
C VAL A 132 -3.60 -7.77 10.37
N ASP A 133 -4.60 -8.51 9.87
CA ASP A 133 -5.21 -9.65 10.56
C ASP A 133 -4.72 -11.01 10.03
N LEU A 134 -3.83 -11.03 9.02
CA LEU A 134 -3.28 -12.28 8.46
C LEU A 134 -2.30 -12.93 9.42
N ASP A 135 -2.21 -14.27 9.41
CA ASP A 135 -1.14 -14.99 10.10
C ASP A 135 0.23 -14.80 9.41
N ASP A 136 1.32 -15.27 10.04
CA ASP A 136 2.70 -14.99 9.58
C ASP A 136 2.98 -15.56 8.19
N ALA A 137 2.49 -16.77 7.92
CA ALA A 137 2.68 -17.41 6.63
C ALA A 137 1.88 -16.69 5.54
N GLN A 138 0.63 -16.34 5.83
CA GLN A 138 -0.26 -15.62 4.92
C GLN A 138 0.25 -14.22 4.60
N ALA A 139 0.76 -13.49 5.60
CA ALA A 139 1.30 -12.15 5.41
C ALA A 139 2.56 -12.17 4.53
N CYS A 140 3.44 -13.16 4.72
CA CYS A 140 4.61 -13.37 3.87
C CYS A 140 4.19 -13.69 2.43
N GLU A 141 3.30 -14.67 2.25
CA GLU A 141 2.78 -15.06 0.93
C GLU A 141 2.09 -13.89 0.22
N PHE A 142 1.37 -13.04 0.97
CA PHE A 142 0.72 -11.85 0.43
C PHE A 142 1.74 -10.87 -0.16
N PHE A 143 2.86 -10.63 0.53
CA PHE A 143 3.95 -9.80 0.01
C PHE A 143 4.61 -10.38 -1.23
N ASP A 144 4.81 -11.70 -1.28
CA ASP A 144 5.42 -12.38 -2.43
C ASP A 144 4.51 -12.27 -3.67
N ARG A 145 3.21 -12.59 -3.49
CA ARG A 145 2.21 -12.45 -4.55
C ARG A 145 2.09 -11.02 -5.06
N TRP A 146 2.14 -10.03 -4.16
CA TRP A 146 2.11 -8.62 -4.54
C TRP A 146 3.38 -8.17 -5.26
N GLY A 147 4.54 -8.77 -4.95
CA GLY A 147 5.79 -8.57 -5.66
C GLY A 147 5.77 -9.05 -7.12
N GLU A 148 4.88 -9.98 -7.45
CA GLU A 148 4.67 -10.49 -8.82
C GLU A 148 3.45 -9.86 -9.52
N GLY A 149 2.72 -9.00 -8.81
CA GLY A 149 1.45 -8.44 -9.27
C GLY A 149 1.57 -7.31 -10.29
N SER A 150 0.49 -6.55 -10.42
CA SER A 150 0.45 -5.33 -11.22
C SER A 150 1.44 -4.28 -10.72
N VAL A 151 1.74 -3.27 -11.55
CA VAL A 151 2.71 -2.21 -11.21
C VAL A 151 2.40 -1.59 -9.84
N ILE A 152 1.15 -1.23 -9.57
CA ILE A 152 0.76 -0.62 -8.29
C ILE A 152 0.95 -1.58 -7.10
N GLN A 153 0.66 -2.88 -7.27
CA GLN A 153 0.88 -3.89 -6.22
C GLN A 153 2.36 -4.02 -5.90
N ARG A 154 3.20 -4.14 -6.94
CA ARG A 154 4.65 -4.25 -6.79
C ARG A 154 5.24 -3.01 -6.16
N THR A 155 4.79 -1.82 -6.56
CA THR A 155 5.24 -0.55 -6.01
C THR A 155 4.91 -0.47 -4.52
N LEU A 156 3.68 -0.76 -4.11
CA LEU A 156 3.28 -0.71 -2.70
C LEU A 156 4.03 -1.74 -1.86
N ALA A 157 4.13 -2.98 -2.32
CA ALA A 157 4.91 -4.02 -1.64
C ALA A 157 6.40 -3.63 -1.51
N THR A 158 7.00 -3.10 -2.58
CA THR A 158 8.39 -2.65 -2.56
C THR A 158 8.62 -1.51 -1.59
N VAL A 159 7.77 -0.49 -1.60
CA VAL A 159 7.90 0.65 -0.69
C VAL A 159 7.79 0.22 0.77
N ILE A 160 6.83 -0.65 1.10
CA ILE A 160 6.69 -1.18 2.46
C ILE A 160 7.93 -2.00 2.85
N LYS A 161 8.41 -2.89 1.97
CA LYS A 161 9.64 -3.66 2.19
C LYS A 161 10.85 -2.75 2.42
N GLN A 162 11.03 -1.74 1.59
CA GLN A 162 12.13 -0.77 1.73
C GLN A 162 12.07 -0.03 3.06
N LEU A 163 10.90 0.51 3.43
CA LEU A 163 10.74 1.20 4.71
C LEU A 163 11.06 0.28 5.89
N VAL A 164 10.51 -0.94 5.92
CA VAL A 164 10.71 -1.88 7.03
C VAL A 164 12.16 -2.38 7.12
N TYR A 165 12.75 -2.79 6.00
CA TYR A 165 14.13 -3.29 5.99
C TYR A 165 15.13 -2.20 6.31
N SER A 166 15.00 -1.00 5.73
CA SER A 166 15.88 0.13 6.08
C SER A 166 15.74 0.51 7.54
N ALA A 167 14.51 0.54 8.08
CA ALA A 167 14.26 0.86 9.48
C ALA A 167 14.84 -0.17 10.47
N TYR A 168 14.94 -1.43 10.07
CA TYR A 168 15.60 -2.48 10.87
C TYR A 168 17.13 -2.37 10.77
N TRP A 169 17.66 -2.31 9.54
CA TRP A 169 19.11 -2.31 9.31
C TRP A 169 19.82 -1.01 9.66
N GLN A 170 19.12 0.10 9.88
CA GLN A 170 19.77 1.32 10.36
C GLN A 170 20.20 1.23 11.84
N GLU A 171 19.69 0.25 12.58
CA GLU A 171 20.02 0.06 13.99
C GLU A 171 21.33 -0.72 14.14
N GLU A 172 22.32 -0.12 14.80
CA GLU A 172 23.66 -0.71 14.96
C GLU A 172 23.62 -2.09 15.63
N ALA A 173 22.65 -2.30 16.52
CA ALA A 173 22.43 -3.57 17.21
C ALA A 173 22.21 -4.74 16.23
N THR A 174 21.73 -4.46 15.01
CA THR A 174 21.45 -5.50 14.00
C THR A 174 22.67 -5.90 13.18
N TRP A 175 23.79 -5.19 13.27
CA TRP A 175 24.93 -5.34 12.36
C TRP A 175 25.87 -6.49 12.73
N ALA A 176 26.10 -6.71 14.03
CA ALA A 176 27.06 -7.71 14.49
C ALA A 176 26.76 -9.14 13.97
N PRO A 177 25.50 -9.62 13.92
CA PRO A 177 25.18 -10.93 13.36
C PRO A 177 25.48 -11.10 11.85
N VAL A 178 25.61 -10.01 11.10
CA VAL A 178 25.96 -10.03 9.67
C VAL A 178 27.42 -9.63 9.42
N GLU A 179 28.23 -9.62 10.49
CA GLU A 179 29.66 -9.25 10.44
C GLU A 179 29.90 -7.87 9.83
N PHE A 180 28.91 -6.97 9.94
CA PHE A 180 29.03 -5.61 9.48
C PHE A 180 29.52 -4.73 10.63
N ASP A 181 30.70 -4.13 10.45
CA ASP A 181 31.35 -3.30 11.46
C ASP A 181 30.74 -1.91 11.62
N GLY A 182 29.78 -1.54 10.76
CA GLY A 182 29.27 -0.18 10.65
C GLY A 182 30.10 0.71 9.73
N PRO A 183 29.72 1.98 9.56
CA PRO A 183 30.51 2.96 8.83
C PRO A 183 31.88 3.16 9.52
N VAL A 184 32.96 2.88 8.78
CA VAL A 184 34.33 2.88 9.31
C VAL A 184 35.05 4.22 9.18
N SER A 185 34.44 5.22 8.51
CA SER A 185 35.10 6.50 8.23
C SER A 185 35.62 7.18 9.51
N ASP A 186 34.76 7.31 10.53
CA ASP A 186 35.17 7.91 11.80
C ASP A 186 36.12 7.01 12.58
N ARG A 187 35.86 5.70 12.58
CA ARG A 187 36.69 4.68 13.28
C ARG A 187 38.13 4.66 12.75
N TRP A 188 38.29 4.84 11.44
CA TRP A 188 39.59 4.81 10.76
C TRP A 188 40.16 6.20 10.50
N GLY A 189 39.49 7.26 10.96
CA GLY A 189 39.92 8.64 10.76
C GLY A 189 40.04 9.02 9.29
N LEU A 190 39.21 8.44 8.41
CA LEU A 190 39.25 8.73 6.98
C LEU A 190 38.80 10.18 6.76
N PRO A 191 39.64 11.02 6.14
CA PRO A 191 39.28 12.41 5.88
C PRO A 191 38.11 12.46 4.89
N TYR A 192 37.14 13.33 5.17
CA TYR A 192 36.05 13.60 4.24
C TYR A 192 36.62 14.20 2.95
N LEU A 193 36.47 13.47 1.83
CA LEU A 193 37.03 13.85 0.52
C LEU A 193 36.16 14.86 -0.26
N GLY A 194 35.14 15.43 0.38
CA GLY A 194 34.15 16.26 -0.31
C GLY A 194 33.13 15.43 -1.09
N ASN A 195 32.21 16.11 -1.76
CA ASN A 195 31.32 15.47 -2.73
C ASN A 195 32.09 15.25 -4.04
N ALA A 196 31.98 14.06 -4.63
CA ALA A 196 32.54 13.80 -5.94
C ALA A 196 31.98 14.84 -6.95
N PRO A 197 32.83 15.47 -7.78
CA PRO A 197 32.36 16.43 -8.78
C PRO A 197 31.37 15.75 -9.73
N MET A 198 30.37 16.50 -10.16
CA MET A 198 29.38 16.01 -11.11
C MET A 198 30.11 15.61 -12.41
N PRO A 199 29.79 14.45 -13.03
CA PRO A 199 30.41 14.08 -14.29
C PRO A 199 30.19 15.19 -15.32
N GLU A 200 31.27 15.75 -15.86
CA GLU A 200 31.16 16.74 -16.92
C GLU A 200 30.65 16.06 -18.19
N SER A 201 29.45 16.45 -18.64
CA SER A 201 28.95 16.04 -19.95
C SER A 201 29.90 16.57 -21.04
N PRO A 202 30.43 15.74 -21.96
CA PRO A 202 31.39 16.16 -22.99
C PRO A 202 30.92 17.28 -23.93
N ASN A 203 29.63 17.63 -23.90
CA ASN A 203 28.98 18.52 -24.87
C ASN A 203 28.79 19.97 -24.42
N MET A 204 29.34 20.41 -23.29
CA MET A 204 29.27 21.84 -22.89
C MET A 204 30.52 22.66 -23.27
N ALA A 205 31.61 22.02 -23.70
CA ALA A 205 32.82 22.73 -24.11
C ALA A 205 32.81 23.20 -25.58
N SER A 206 31.93 22.65 -26.42
CA SER A 206 31.87 22.94 -27.86
C SER A 206 30.92 24.08 -28.24
N THR A 207 30.08 24.57 -27.33
CA THR A 207 29.10 25.65 -27.64
C THR A 207 29.56 27.06 -27.30
N LEU A 208 30.78 27.24 -26.76
CA LEU A 208 31.32 28.55 -26.39
C LEU A 208 32.47 29.05 -27.28
N SER A 209 32.80 28.36 -28.38
CA SER A 209 33.89 28.75 -29.29
C SER A 209 33.46 29.26 -30.68
N GLU A 210 32.15 29.33 -30.97
CA GLU A 210 31.62 29.76 -32.29
C GLU A 210 30.84 31.08 -32.19
N GLY A 211 31.43 32.09 -31.56
CA GLY A 211 30.78 33.38 -31.34
C GLY A 211 31.70 34.59 -31.29
N ASP A 212 32.87 34.54 -31.92
CA ASP A 212 33.73 35.72 -32.11
C ASP A 212 34.61 35.53 -33.35
N ASN A 213 34.05 35.85 -34.52
CA ASN A 213 34.76 36.24 -35.74
C ASN A 213 33.73 36.81 -36.74
N ALA A 214 33.44 38.10 -36.59
CA ALA A 214 32.86 38.97 -37.61
C ALA A 214 33.57 40.33 -37.55
#